data_AF-A0A245ZRC7-F1
#
_entry.id   AF-A0A245ZRC7-F1
#
_cell.length_a   1.000
_cell.length_b   1.000
_cell.length_c   1.000
_cell.angle_alpha   90.00
_cell.angle_beta   90.00
_cell.angle_gamma   90.00
#
_symmetry.space_group_name_H-M   'P 1'
#
loop_
_entity.id
_entity.type
_entity.pdbx_description
1 polymer ?
#
loop_
_entity_poly.entity_id
_entity_poly.type
_entity_poly.pdbx_seq_one_letter_code
_entity_poly.pdbx_strand_id
1 'polypeptide(L)'
;MGVDFQPPAALLRRDQVLAFIIERIARFGVSPTYEEISAELAVSPSRSKELVAQLIERGIVEKTPGGQRSLRVRDVAGSRNALEAVMRKLGWITAEPMGGLQQPFPNGQLPMVPPFEHLPDVD
;
A
#
# COMPACT_ATOMS: atom_id res chain seq x y z
N MET A 1 -14.83 -10.87 6.14
CA MET A 1 -14.92 -9.74 7.08
C MET A 1 -14.38 -8.52 6.34
N GLY A 2 -15.27 -7.74 5.71
CA GLY A 2 -14.88 -6.53 4.97
C GLY A 2 -14.64 -5.42 5.99
N VAL A 3 -13.42 -4.88 6.04
CA VAL A 3 -13.14 -3.68 6.82
C VAL A 3 -13.61 -2.50 5.99
N ASP A 4 -14.79 -1.97 6.32
CA ASP A 4 -15.26 -0.68 5.79
C ASP A 4 -14.25 0.41 6.19
N PHE A 5 -13.52 0.91 5.21
CA PHE A 5 -12.51 1.94 5.37
C PHE A 5 -13.21 3.31 5.45
N GLN A 6 -13.53 3.76 6.66
CA GLN A 6 -13.99 5.13 6.93
C GLN A 6 -12.82 5.93 7.53
N PRO A 7 -12.10 6.78 6.77
CA PRO A 7 -10.95 7.52 7.29
C PRO A 7 -11.37 8.65 8.25
N PRO A 8 -10.60 8.93 9.32
CA PRO A 8 -10.91 9.96 10.30
C PRO A 8 -10.85 11.38 9.69
N ALA A 9 -11.70 12.27 10.19
CA ALA A 9 -12.10 13.56 9.62
C ALA A 9 -11.00 14.66 9.48
N ALA A 10 -9.72 14.35 9.70
CA ALA A 10 -8.63 15.33 9.61
C ALA A 10 -7.37 14.79 8.92
N LEU A 11 -7.54 13.99 7.87
CA LEU A 11 -6.49 13.70 6.88
C LEU A 11 -6.86 14.43 5.58
N LEU A 12 -5.87 15.02 4.90
CA LEU A 12 -6.09 15.62 3.59
C LEU A 12 -6.65 14.53 2.66
N ARG A 13 -7.73 14.83 1.93
CA ARG A 13 -8.39 13.88 1.01
C ARG A 13 -7.41 13.21 0.03
N ARG A 14 -6.37 13.94 -0.35
CA ARG A 14 -5.26 13.45 -1.18
C ARG A 14 -4.48 12.30 -0.52
N ASP A 15 -4.22 12.37 0.78
CA ASP A 15 -3.47 11.35 1.51
C ASP A 15 -4.31 10.07 1.67
N GLN A 16 -5.64 10.23 1.78
CA GLN A 16 -6.58 9.09 1.75
C GLN A 16 -6.56 8.37 0.39
N VAL A 17 -6.51 9.13 -0.72
CA VAL A 17 -6.38 8.55 -2.07
C VAL A 17 -5.06 7.78 -2.19
N LEU A 18 -3.96 8.34 -1.69
CA LEU A 18 -2.66 7.66 -1.71
C LEU A 18 -2.69 6.36 -0.88
N ALA A 19 -3.24 6.41 0.34
CA ALA A 19 -3.37 5.24 1.20
C ALA A 19 -4.17 4.12 0.52
N PHE A 20 -5.30 4.47 -0.12
CA PHE A 20 -6.11 3.51 -0.86
C PHE A 20 -5.37 2.91 -2.07
N ILE A 21 -4.65 3.73 -2.85
CA ILE A 21 -3.84 3.23 -3.98
C ILE A 21 -2.82 2.20 -3.51
N ILE A 22 -2.12 2.49 -2.41
CA ILE A 22 -1.09 1.60 -1.86
C ILE A 22 -1.73 0.31 -1.33
N GLU A 23 -2.81 0.42 -0.54
CA GLU A 23 -3.52 -0.72 0.02
C GLU A 23 -4.06 -1.65 -1.07
N ARG A 24 -4.65 -1.09 -2.13
CA ARG A 24 -5.14 -1.84 -3.30
C ARG A 24 -4.01 -2.61 -3.99
N ILE A 25 -2.88 -1.96 -4.25
CA ILE A 25 -1.72 -2.60 -4.87
C ILE A 25 -1.15 -3.69 -3.95
N ALA A 26 -1.05 -3.44 -2.65
CA ALA A 26 -0.52 -4.39 -1.69
C ALA A 26 -1.42 -5.63 -1.55
N ARG A 27 -2.74 -5.45 -1.53
CA ARG A 27 -3.70 -6.54 -1.33
C ARG A 27 -3.97 -7.34 -2.60
N PHE A 28 -4.05 -6.68 -3.76
CA PHE A 28 -4.52 -7.30 -5.00
C PHE A 28 -3.50 -7.29 -6.14
N GLY A 29 -2.33 -6.69 -5.94
CA GLY A 29 -1.27 -6.61 -6.97
C GLY A 29 -1.60 -5.70 -8.15
N VAL A 30 -2.73 -4.98 -8.11
CA VAL A 30 -3.21 -4.15 -9.23
C VAL A 30 -3.52 -2.74 -8.77
N SER A 31 -3.20 -1.74 -9.61
CA SER A 31 -3.55 -0.35 -9.32
C SER A 31 -5.05 -0.14 -9.42
N PRO A 32 -5.67 0.71 -8.58
CA PRO A 32 -7.08 1.02 -8.71
C PRO A 32 -7.35 1.89 -9.94
N THR A 33 -8.59 1.86 -10.41
CA THR A 33 -9.11 2.78 -11.43
C THR A 33 -9.65 4.06 -10.78
N TYR A 34 -9.86 5.12 -11.56
CA TYR A 34 -10.48 6.35 -11.05
C TYR A 34 -11.91 6.14 -10.51
N GLU A 35 -12.65 5.18 -11.06
CA GLU A 35 -13.99 4.81 -10.63
C GLU A 35 -13.96 4.13 -9.27
N GLU A 36 -13.02 3.19 -9.08
CA GLU A 36 -12.79 2.53 -7.81
C GLU A 36 -12.37 3.53 -6.71
N ILE A 37 -11.51 4.50 -7.05
CA ILE A 37 -11.12 5.59 -6.14
C ILE A 37 -12.33 6.47 -5.78
N SER A 38 -13.16 6.84 -6.75
CA SER A 38 -14.34 7.67 -6.49
C SER A 38 -15.37 6.94 -5.63
N ALA A 39 -15.57 5.64 -5.86
CA ALA A 39 -16.50 4.82 -5.10
C ALA A 39 -16.05 4.67 -3.65
N GLU A 40 -14.77 4.34 -3.44
CA GLU A 40 -14.21 4.12 -2.10
C GLU A 40 -14.25 5.39 -1.24
N LEU A 41 -13.82 6.54 -1.78
CA LEU A 41 -13.72 7.77 -1.01
C LEU A 41 -15.01 8.60 -0.99
N ALA A 42 -16.09 8.10 -1.61
CA ALA A 42 -17.35 8.81 -1.81
C ALA A 42 -17.15 10.22 -2.40
N VAL A 43 -16.32 10.33 -3.44
CA VAL A 43 -16.04 11.59 -4.14
C VAL A 43 -16.48 11.52 -5.60
N SER A 44 -16.71 12.68 -6.23
CA SER A 44 -17.06 12.70 -7.65
C SER A 44 -15.91 12.18 -8.54
N PRO A 45 -16.19 11.61 -9.72
CA PRO A 45 -15.15 11.15 -10.65
C PRO A 45 -14.19 12.24 -11.10
N SER A 46 -14.66 13.49 -11.20
CA SER A 46 -13.81 14.64 -11.51
C SER A 46 -12.86 14.95 -10.36
N ARG A 47 -13.35 14.86 -9.11
CA ARG A 47 -12.54 15.11 -7.92
C ARG A 47 -11.49 14.02 -7.70
N SER A 48 -11.81 12.75 -7.98
CA SER A 48 -10.82 11.66 -7.91
C SER A 48 -9.69 11.87 -8.93
N LYS A 49 -10.00 12.28 -10.17
CA LYS A 49 -9.00 12.64 -11.18
C LYS A 49 -8.11 13.80 -10.73
N GLU A 50 -8.69 14.85 -10.16
CA GLU A 50 -7.94 16.00 -9.66
C GLU A 50 -6.99 15.63 -8.51
N LEU A 51 -7.46 14.84 -7.54
CA LEU A 51 -6.63 14.39 -6.42
C LEU A 51 -5.47 13.51 -6.88
N VAL A 52 -5.71 12.62 -7.85
CA VAL A 52 -4.64 11.81 -8.46
C VAL A 52 -3.69 12.69 -9.28
N ALA A 53 -4.18 13.71 -9.99
CA ALA A 53 -3.33 14.65 -10.71
C ALA A 53 -2.38 15.40 -9.75
N GLN A 54 -2.88 15.83 -8.58
CA GLN A 54 -2.03 16.44 -7.54
C GLN A 54 -0.96 15.47 -6.99
N LEU A 55 -1.26 14.16 -6.93
CA LEU A 55 -0.27 13.13 -6.56
C LEU A 55 0.78 12.93 -7.66
N ILE A 56 0.39 13.06 -8.93
CA ILE A 56 1.29 12.96 -10.07
C ILE A 56 2.22 14.18 -10.17
N GLU A 57 1.67 15.38 -10.02
CA GLU A 57 2.42 16.64 -10.05
C GLU A 57 3.51 16.66 -8.97
N ARG A 58 3.22 16.07 -7.80
CA ARG A 58 4.19 15.93 -6.70
C ARG A 58 5.18 14.79 -6.87
N GLY A 59 5.10 14.02 -7.96
CA GLY A 59 6.01 12.89 -8.26
C GLY A 59 5.82 11.67 -7.36
N ILE A 60 4.76 11.63 -6.54
CA ILE A 60 4.48 10.51 -5.63
C ILE A 60 3.95 9.31 -6.42
N VAL A 61 3.05 9.60 -7.37
CA VAL A 61 2.43 8.62 -8.26
C VAL A 61 2.79 8.96 -9.71
N GLU A 62 2.98 7.96 -10.54
CA GLU A 62 3.14 8.09 -11.98
C GLU A 62 1.99 7.38 -12.69
N LYS A 63 1.58 7.91 -13.84
CA LYS A 63 0.62 7.25 -14.72
C LYS A 63 1.29 6.85 -16.02
N THR A 64 1.29 5.56 -16.32
CA THR A 64 1.73 5.07 -17.64
C THR A 64 0.61 5.30 -18.68
N PRO A 65 0.89 5.91 -19.85
CA PRO A 65 -0.11 6.05 -20.90
C PRO A 65 -0.61 4.67 -21.39
N GLY A 66 -1.89 4.60 -21.80
CA GLY A 66 -2.43 3.43 -22.51
C GLY A 66 -3.11 2.33 -21.67
N GLY A 67 -3.14 2.45 -20.33
CA GLY A 67 -3.80 1.45 -19.47
C GLY A 67 -4.81 2.04 -18.48
N GLN A 68 -5.93 1.34 -18.26
CA GLN A 68 -6.95 1.69 -17.26
C GLN A 68 -6.43 1.56 -15.81
N ARG A 69 -5.47 0.65 -15.58
CA ARG A 69 -4.79 0.40 -14.29
C ARG A 69 -3.29 0.67 -14.41
N SER A 70 -2.95 1.92 -14.67
CA SER A 70 -1.60 2.37 -15.02
C SER A 70 -0.93 3.22 -13.95
N LEU A 71 -1.50 3.28 -12.75
CA LEU A 71 -0.94 4.06 -11.65
C LEU A 71 0.20 3.28 -10.98
N ARG A 72 1.36 3.91 -10.85
CA ARG A 72 2.55 3.36 -10.16
C ARG A 72 2.98 4.32 -9.07
N VAL A 73 3.31 3.81 -7.89
CA VAL A 73 3.88 4.62 -6.81
C VAL A 73 5.39 4.72 -7.04
N ARG A 74 5.92 5.93 -7.24
CA ARG A 74 7.36 6.16 -7.47
C ARG A 74 8.12 6.40 -6.17
N ASP A 75 7.61 7.30 -5.34
CA ASP A 75 8.25 7.62 -4.06
C ASP A 75 7.84 6.61 -3.00
N VAL A 76 8.48 5.44 -3.02
CA VAL A 76 8.18 4.36 -2.08
C VAL A 76 8.48 4.79 -0.64
N ALA A 77 9.53 5.59 -0.41
CA ALA A 77 9.93 6.03 0.91
C ALA A 77 8.95 7.05 1.52
N GLY A 78 8.59 8.09 0.78
CA GLY A 78 7.60 9.08 1.22
C GLY A 78 6.18 8.49 1.29
N SER A 79 5.82 7.60 0.36
CA SER A 79 4.54 6.88 0.41
C SER A 79 4.44 5.95 1.61
N ARG A 80 5.54 5.28 1.98
CA ARG A 80 5.63 4.45 3.18
C ARG A 80 5.42 5.27 4.44
N ASN A 81 6.09 6.42 4.57
CA ASN A 81 5.91 7.32 5.72
C ASN A 81 4.46 7.83 5.82
N ALA A 82 3.86 8.22 4.69
CA ALA A 82 2.46 8.66 4.64
C ALA A 82 1.50 7.52 5.03
N LEU A 83 1.74 6.31 4.53
CA LEU A 83 0.95 5.13 4.88
C LEU A 83 1.08 4.79 6.37
N GLU A 84 2.30 4.77 6.92
CA GLU A 84 2.56 4.51 8.33
C GLU A 84 1.81 5.51 9.22
N ALA A 85 1.87 6.80 8.87
CA ALA A 85 1.15 7.85 9.60
C ALA A 85 -0.37 7.65 9.59
N VAL A 86 -0.94 7.23 8.45
CA VAL A 86 -2.37 6.93 8.33
C VAL A 86 -2.73 5.66 9.12
N MET A 87 -1.97 4.58 8.98
CA MET A 87 -2.22 3.31 9.64
C MET A 87 -2.11 3.42 11.17
N ARG A 88 -1.11 4.14 11.69
CA ARG A 88 -0.99 4.43 13.13
C ARG A 88 -2.21 5.19 13.65
N LYS A 89 -2.68 6.20 12.91
CA LYS A 89 -3.89 6.97 13.28
C LYS A 89 -5.16 6.10 13.28
N LEU A 90 -5.17 5.04 12.48
CA LEU A 90 -6.26 4.04 12.43
C LEU A 90 -6.11 2.95 13.51
N GLY A 91 -5.15 3.08 14.43
CA GLY A 91 -4.93 2.12 15.52
C GLY A 91 -4.13 0.88 15.14
N TRP A 92 -3.55 0.83 13.94
CA TRP A 92 -2.71 -0.28 13.51
C TRP A 92 -1.30 -0.15 14.09
N ILE A 93 -0.76 -1.28 14.55
CA ILE A 93 0.65 -1.39 14.91
C ILE A 93 1.44 -1.51 13.61
N THR A 94 2.23 -0.49 13.31
CA THR A 94 3.18 -0.53 12.19
C THR A 94 4.52 -0.97 12.73
N ALA A 95 5.08 -2.04 12.17
CA ALA A 95 6.45 -2.41 12.48
C ALA A 95 7.36 -1.23 12.09
N GLU A 96 8.26 -0.86 13.00
CA GLU A 96 9.34 0.06 12.65
C GLU A 96 10.04 -0.46 11.39
N PRO A 97 10.49 0.41 10.47
CA PRO A 97 11.38 -0.03 9.40
C PRO A 97 12.44 -0.93 10.01
N MET A 98 12.64 -2.11 9.42
CA MET A 98 13.85 -2.86 9.69
C MET A 98 14.98 -1.87 9.46
N GLY A 99 15.62 -1.44 10.54
CA GLY A 99 16.69 -0.45 10.47
C GLY A 99 17.72 -0.91 9.45
N GLY A 100 18.56 0.01 8.97
CA GLY A 100 19.62 -0.32 8.01
C GLY A 100 20.27 -1.63 8.42
N LEU A 101 20.13 -2.65 7.57
CA LEU A 101 20.58 -4.00 7.84
C LEU A 101 22.05 -3.92 8.27
N GLN A 102 22.31 -4.12 9.57
CA GLN A 102 23.65 -3.99 10.10
C GLN A 102 24.47 -5.16 9.59
N GLN A 103 25.22 -4.90 8.52
CA GLN A 103 26.23 -5.81 8.03
C GLN A 103 27.45 -5.79 8.97
N PRO A 104 28.20 -6.90 9.04
CA PRO A 104 28.04 -8.12 8.25
C PRO A 104 26.90 -9.00 8.76
N PHE A 105 26.12 -9.59 7.85
CA PHE A 105 25.26 -10.72 8.21
C PHE A 105 26.17 -11.93 8.45
N PRO A 106 26.39 -12.36 9.71
CA PRO A 106 27.34 -13.43 9.98
C PRO A 106 26.90 -14.77 9.35
N ASN A 107 25.60 -14.92 9.10
CA ASN A 107 25.02 -16.11 8.48
C ASN A 107 24.61 -15.80 7.04
N GLY A 108 25.54 -15.97 6.10
CA GLY A 108 25.26 -15.91 4.66
C GLY A 108 24.40 -17.05 4.12
N GLN A 109 24.08 -18.04 4.96
CA GLN A 109 23.17 -19.14 4.65
C GLN A 109 21.99 -19.11 5.60
N LEU A 110 20.78 -19.26 5.03
CA LEU A 110 19.59 -19.56 5.80
C LEU A 110 19.85 -20.83 6.63
N PRO A 111 19.39 -20.90 7.90
CA PRO A 111 19.49 -22.12 8.67
C PRO A 111 18.86 -23.25 7.87
N MET A 112 19.60 -24.35 7.69
CA MET A 112 19.08 -25.54 7.04
C MET A 112 17.93 -26.06 7.88
N VAL A 113 16.71 -25.80 7.42
CA VAL A 113 15.51 -26.39 8.02
C VAL A 113 15.54 -27.88 7.73
N PRO A 114 15.29 -28.74 8.73
CA PRO A 114 15.17 -30.17 8.48
C PRO A 114 14.04 -30.42 7.47
N PRO A 115 14.16 -31.45 6.62
CA PRO A 115 13.07 -31.83 5.74
C PRO A 115 11.82 -32.09 6.59
N PHE A 116 10.67 -31.60 6.13
CA PHE A 116 9.40 -31.89 6.79
C PHE A 116 9.19 -33.41 6.78
N GLU A 117 9.05 -34.01 7.97
CA GLU A 117 8.63 -35.40 8.08
C GLU A 117 7.17 -35.50 7.64
N HIS A 118 6.89 -36.36 6.66
CA HIS A 118 5.54 -36.67 6.26
C HIS A 118 4.84 -37.41 7.41
N LEU A 119 3.83 -36.77 8.02
CA LEU A 119 2.91 -37.45 8.91
C LEU A 119 2.08 -38.43 8.07
N PRO A 120 2.01 -39.73 8.42
CA PRO A 120 1.18 -40.67 7.69
C PRO A 120 -0.29 -40.25 7.79
N ASP A 121 -1.04 -40.43 6.70
CA ASP A 121 -2.49 -40.25 6.70
C ASP A 121 -3.10 -41.15 7.79
N VAL A 122 -3.95 -40.55 8.63
CA VAL A 122 -4.69 -41.24 9.67
C VAL A 122 -5.93 -41.85 9.01
N ASP A 123 -6.00 -43.19 8.97
CA ASP A 123 -7.20 -43.96 8.60
C ASP A 123 -8.38 -43.65 9.53
#